data_AF-A0A4Y9KS21-F1
#
_entry.id   AF-A0A4Y9KS21-F1
#
_cell.length_a   1.000
_cell.length_b   1.000
_cell.length_c   1.000
_cell.angle_alpha   90.00
_cell.angle_beta   90.00
_cell.angle_gamma   90.00
#
_symmetry.space_group_name_H-M   'P 1'
#
loop_
_entity.id
_entity.type
_entity.pdbx_description
1 polymer ?
#
loop_
_entity_poly.entity_id
_entity_poly.type
_entity_poly.pdbx_seq_one_letter_code
_entity_poly.pdbx_strand_id
1 'polypeptide(L)'
;MKLPCITMLATLLLTVPAAAQLQITPPATVPSAVPEKQKPKPPAPAKKKEAAPKPSASPKPAPSSKPTPTPTVIPAPPTDNSNADLVYGAYQRGQYKTAFELATARAQAGDPKAMTMLGELYSNAMGIRRDYAKAAEWYKRAADAGDREAMFALAMLRISGRGGPVDKSEAVKLMASAAKLGEPKAAYNLALLYLDGQTLPQDVKRSAELLRQAADAGLAEAQYALATFYKEGTGVPKDPERAVRLLQAASLADNVDAEVEYAIAMFNGTGTPKNQPAAVALLRKASRQGSAIAQNRLAWVLINGVGTTMDKVEGFKWHLVAKTAGKGDPELDKQLSDLPAEDRAKAEAAAKKWLGNK
;
A
#
# COMPACT_ATOMS: atom_id res chain seq x y z
N MET A 1 24.14 73.93 9.79
CA MET A 1 23.90 72.67 10.54
C MET A 1 23.23 71.68 9.59
N LYS A 2 23.71 70.45 9.57
CA LYS A 2 23.56 69.46 8.48
C LYS A 2 22.20 68.74 8.51
N LEU A 3 21.62 68.48 7.33
CA LEU A 3 20.62 67.42 7.09
C LEU A 3 21.27 66.03 7.14
N PRO A 4 20.49 64.98 7.44
CA PRO A 4 20.42 63.82 6.54
C PRO A 4 18.95 63.33 6.34
N CYS A 5 18.49 63.04 5.12
CA CYS A 5 18.78 61.91 4.22
C CYS A 5 17.84 60.71 4.47
N ILE A 6 16.92 60.53 3.51
CA ILE A 6 15.83 59.56 3.45
C ILE A 6 16.32 58.27 2.80
N THR A 7 16.04 57.11 3.39
CA THR A 7 15.81 55.83 2.70
C THR A 7 15.06 54.87 3.63
N MET A 8 13.82 54.50 3.28
CA MET A 8 13.08 53.39 3.90
C MET A 8 12.90 52.30 2.85
N LEU A 9 13.53 51.14 3.08
CA LEU A 9 13.49 49.97 2.21
C LEU A 9 12.49 48.96 2.77
N ALA A 10 11.58 48.50 1.92
CA ALA A 10 10.53 47.54 2.19
C ALA A 10 11.09 46.15 2.57
N THR A 11 10.52 45.53 3.61
CA THR A 11 10.76 44.13 3.97
C THR A 11 9.48 43.32 3.76
N LEU A 12 9.51 42.49 2.72
CA LEU A 12 8.51 41.50 2.36
C LEU A 12 8.83 40.19 3.10
N LEU A 13 7.99 39.79 4.05
CA LEU A 13 8.04 38.47 4.69
C LEU A 13 7.33 37.45 3.80
N LEU A 14 8.09 36.53 3.19
CA LEU A 14 7.56 35.34 2.52
C LEU A 14 7.56 34.17 3.52
N THR A 15 6.37 33.65 3.82
CA THR A 15 6.16 32.44 4.62
C THR A 15 5.65 31.28 3.76
N VAL A 16 6.46 30.21 3.69
CA VAL A 16 6.10 28.77 3.79
C VAL A 16 5.48 28.07 2.54
N PRO A 17 5.82 26.78 2.29
CA PRO A 17 5.76 26.15 0.97
C PRO A 17 4.49 25.31 0.71
N ALA A 18 4.24 25.06 -0.58
CA ALA A 18 3.22 24.18 -1.11
C ALA A 18 3.44 22.71 -0.72
N ALA A 19 2.48 22.14 0.03
CA ALA A 19 2.29 20.71 0.17
C ALA A 19 1.35 20.23 -0.95
N ALA A 20 1.87 19.49 -1.92
CA ALA A 20 1.06 18.77 -2.90
C ALA A 20 0.55 17.47 -2.26
N GLN A 21 -0.64 17.51 -1.65
CA GLN A 21 -1.42 16.32 -1.34
C GLN A 21 -2.20 15.92 -2.60
N LEU A 22 -1.77 14.85 -3.28
CA LEU A 22 -2.59 14.19 -4.30
C LEU A 22 -3.69 13.39 -3.59
N GLN A 23 -4.81 14.06 -3.28
CA GLN A 23 -6.05 13.39 -2.97
C GLN A 23 -6.68 12.92 -4.29
N ILE A 24 -6.69 11.61 -4.53
CA ILE A 24 -7.52 11.01 -5.56
C ILE A 24 -8.95 10.98 -5.02
N THR A 25 -9.67 12.10 -5.09
CA THR A 25 -11.12 12.13 -4.88
C THR A 25 -11.81 12.01 -6.24
N PRO A 26 -12.76 11.07 -6.41
CA PRO A 26 -13.56 11.01 -7.63
C PRO A 26 -14.52 12.23 -7.73
N PRO A 27 -14.78 12.75 -8.94
CA PRO A 27 -15.73 13.85 -9.12
C PRO A 27 -17.18 13.43 -8.85
N ALA A 28 -17.96 14.38 -8.36
CA ALA A 28 -19.36 14.23 -7.98
C ALA A 28 -20.25 13.80 -9.16
N THR A 29 -21.11 12.80 -8.92
CA THR A 29 -22.17 12.33 -9.82
C THR A 29 -23.25 13.38 -10.04
N VAL A 30 -23.50 13.74 -11.31
CA VAL A 30 -24.73 14.41 -11.77
C VAL A 30 -25.79 13.33 -12.06
N PRO A 31 -27.08 13.54 -11.72
CA PRO A 31 -28.07 12.45 -11.67
C PRO A 31 -28.60 12.11 -13.06
N SER A 32 -28.70 10.81 -13.38
CA SER A 32 -29.35 10.33 -14.61
C SER A 32 -30.61 9.51 -14.31
N ALA A 33 -31.59 9.81 -15.15
CA ALA A 33 -32.97 9.36 -15.24
C ALA A 33 -33.26 7.85 -15.07
N VAL A 34 -34.49 7.59 -14.62
CA VAL A 34 -35.19 6.30 -14.53
C VAL A 34 -35.40 5.69 -15.92
N PRO A 35 -35.31 4.35 -16.07
CA PRO A 35 -36.47 3.65 -16.65
C PRO A 35 -36.78 2.26 -16.03
N GLU A 36 -38.05 2.13 -15.66
CA GLU A 36 -39.04 1.10 -16.02
C GLU A 36 -38.83 -0.42 -15.78
N LYS A 37 -39.93 -1.02 -15.30
CA LYS A 37 -40.10 -2.38 -14.75
C LYS A 37 -40.26 -3.44 -15.86
N GLN A 38 -39.65 -4.62 -15.67
CA GLN A 38 -40.16 -5.87 -16.22
C GLN A 38 -40.18 -7.01 -15.17
N LYS A 39 -41.27 -7.79 -15.22
CA LYS A 39 -41.75 -8.81 -14.26
C LYS A 39 -41.23 -10.22 -14.65
N PRO A 40 -41.09 -11.18 -13.72
CA PRO A 40 -40.34 -12.42 -13.92
C PRO A 40 -41.19 -13.61 -14.41
N LYS A 41 -40.54 -14.63 -15.01
CA LYS A 41 -41.15 -15.92 -15.41
C LYS A 41 -40.37 -17.12 -14.81
N PRO A 42 -41.04 -18.23 -14.41
CA PRO A 42 -40.58 -19.14 -13.34
C PRO A 42 -39.83 -20.42 -13.82
N PRO A 43 -39.24 -21.21 -12.89
CA PRO A 43 -38.37 -22.35 -13.21
C PRO A 43 -39.07 -23.73 -13.06
N ALA A 44 -38.51 -24.77 -13.71
CA ALA A 44 -38.77 -26.19 -13.43
C ALA A 44 -37.67 -27.09 -14.05
N PRO A 45 -37.52 -28.37 -13.68
CA PRO A 45 -37.35 -28.90 -12.32
C PRO A 45 -36.18 -29.91 -12.18
N ALA A 46 -35.77 -30.18 -10.94
CA ALA A 46 -34.74 -31.14 -10.56
C ALA A 46 -35.20 -32.61 -10.61
N LYS A 47 -34.25 -33.55 -10.81
CA LYS A 47 -34.43 -34.98 -10.51
C LYS A 47 -33.38 -35.48 -9.50
N LYS A 48 -33.90 -36.19 -8.49
CA LYS A 48 -33.24 -36.85 -7.36
C LYS A 48 -32.49 -38.12 -7.76
N LYS A 49 -31.49 -38.54 -6.96
CA LYS A 49 -31.21 -39.95 -6.62
C LYS A 49 -30.50 -40.04 -5.25
N GLU A 50 -31.31 -40.42 -4.26
CA GLU A 50 -31.19 -41.49 -3.24
C GLU A 50 -29.83 -41.95 -2.67
N ALA A 51 -29.87 -42.32 -1.38
CA ALA A 51 -28.75 -42.49 -0.46
C ALA A 51 -28.52 -43.95 0.02
N ALA A 52 -27.24 -44.27 0.29
CA ALA A 52 -26.63 -45.10 1.36
C ALA A 52 -27.07 -46.60 1.57
N PRO A 53 -26.22 -47.48 2.16
CA PRO A 53 -25.83 -47.40 3.59
C PRO A 53 -24.36 -47.77 3.96
N LYS A 54 -23.96 -47.43 5.19
CA LYS A 54 -22.74 -47.83 5.93
C LYS A 54 -22.88 -49.23 6.58
N PRO A 55 -21.80 -49.79 7.15
CA PRO A 55 -21.89 -50.18 8.56
C PRO A 55 -20.66 -49.87 9.47
N SER A 56 -21.03 -49.59 10.73
CA SER A 56 -20.42 -49.69 12.08
C SER A 56 -18.90 -49.67 12.39
N ALA A 57 -18.61 -49.07 13.56
CA ALA A 57 -17.34 -48.86 14.25
C ALA A 57 -16.97 -49.98 15.28
N SER A 58 -15.68 -50.29 15.49
CA SER A 58 -14.83 -50.05 16.71
C SER A 58 -14.17 -51.38 17.17
N PRO A 59 -13.09 -51.47 17.99
CA PRO A 59 -12.44 -50.44 18.83
C PRO A 59 -10.87 -50.39 18.77
N LYS A 60 -10.32 -49.41 19.51
CA LYS A 60 -8.91 -49.01 19.73
C LYS A 60 -8.06 -50.08 20.45
N PRO A 61 -6.72 -50.09 20.24
CA PRO A 61 -5.82 -49.93 21.40
C PRO A 61 -4.58 -49.05 21.12
N ALA A 62 -3.99 -48.51 22.18
CA ALA A 62 -2.66 -47.86 22.24
C ALA A 62 -1.93 -48.39 23.50
N PRO A 63 -0.63 -48.11 23.75
CA PRO A 63 0.43 -47.60 22.87
C PRO A 63 1.69 -48.50 22.89
N SER A 64 2.59 -48.40 21.90
CA SER A 64 3.98 -48.85 22.07
C SER A 64 4.96 -47.91 21.37
N SER A 65 5.97 -47.50 22.13
CA SER A 65 7.05 -46.57 21.82
C SER A 65 8.09 -47.20 20.90
N LYS A 66 8.43 -46.53 19.80
CA LYS A 66 9.68 -46.75 19.04
C LYS A 66 10.26 -45.44 18.51
N PRO A 67 11.60 -45.40 18.31
CA PRO A 67 12.43 -44.21 18.51
C PRO A 67 12.54 -43.29 17.28
N THR A 68 12.86 -42.03 17.57
CA THR A 68 13.10 -40.91 16.67
C THR A 68 14.21 -41.22 15.64
N PRO A 69 14.02 -40.94 14.34
CA PRO A 69 15.13 -41.00 13.38
C PRO A 69 16.01 -39.74 13.47
N THR A 70 17.32 -39.96 13.60
CA THR A 70 18.38 -38.95 13.46
C THR A 70 18.42 -38.39 12.03
N PRO A 71 18.74 -37.09 11.83
CA PRO A 71 18.77 -36.50 10.50
C PRO A 71 20.00 -36.95 9.72
N THR A 72 19.77 -37.60 8.58
CA THR A 72 20.77 -37.93 7.55
C THR A 72 21.18 -36.65 6.82
N VAL A 73 22.46 -36.31 6.85
CA VAL A 73 23.05 -35.19 6.09
C VAL A 73 23.12 -35.58 4.61
N ILE A 74 22.40 -34.85 3.76
CA ILE A 74 22.55 -34.89 2.31
C ILE A 74 23.67 -33.91 1.93
N PRO A 75 24.69 -34.29 1.14
CA PRO A 75 25.73 -33.36 0.69
C PRO A 75 25.12 -32.28 -0.22
N ALA A 76 25.36 -31.02 0.10
CA ALA A 76 24.89 -29.88 -0.67
C ALA A 76 25.57 -29.83 -2.06
N PRO A 77 24.83 -29.46 -3.13
CA PRO A 77 25.43 -29.14 -4.43
C PRO A 77 26.34 -27.91 -4.33
N PRO A 78 27.33 -27.77 -5.24
CA PRO A 78 28.41 -26.79 -5.12
C PRO A 78 27.88 -25.35 -5.07
N THR A 79 28.39 -24.60 -4.10
CA THR A 79 28.02 -23.23 -3.77
C THR A 79 28.50 -22.24 -4.84
N ASP A 80 27.60 -21.77 -5.70
CA ASP A 80 27.70 -20.40 -6.21
C ASP A 80 27.49 -19.47 -5.01
N ASN A 81 28.51 -18.65 -4.70
CA ASN A 81 28.64 -17.86 -3.47
C ASN A 81 27.37 -17.07 -3.08
N SER A 82 26.52 -17.71 -2.27
CA SER A 82 25.33 -17.15 -1.62
C SER A 82 25.63 -16.97 -0.12
N ASN A 83 26.66 -16.18 0.19
CA ASN A 83 26.77 -15.53 1.49
C ASN A 83 26.33 -14.08 1.26
N ALA A 84 25.10 -13.79 1.69
CA ALA A 84 24.44 -12.49 1.76
C ALA A 84 25.26 -11.31 1.20
N ASP A 85 24.80 -10.71 0.10
CA ASP A 85 25.37 -9.48 -0.46
C ASP A 85 25.83 -8.55 0.67
N LEU A 86 27.15 -8.51 0.93
CA LEU A 86 27.69 -7.87 2.13
C LEU A 86 27.40 -6.37 2.13
N VAL A 87 27.25 -5.79 0.93
CA VAL A 87 26.83 -4.40 0.75
C VAL A 87 25.40 -4.25 1.25
N TYR A 88 24.47 -5.08 0.76
CA TYR A 88 23.07 -5.02 1.17
C TYR A 88 22.89 -5.39 2.65
N GLY A 89 23.60 -6.39 3.15
CA GLY A 89 23.58 -6.79 4.55
C GLY A 89 24.06 -5.67 5.49
N ALA A 90 25.15 -4.97 5.13
CA ALA A 90 25.62 -3.82 5.89
C ALA A 90 24.60 -2.67 5.86
N TYR A 91 24.03 -2.39 4.69
CA TYR A 91 22.99 -1.37 4.51
C TYR A 91 21.76 -1.64 5.39
N GLN A 92 21.22 -2.86 5.36
CA GLN A 92 20.04 -3.26 6.15
C GLN A 92 20.27 -3.17 7.66
N ARG A 93 21.51 -3.36 8.13
CA ARG A 93 21.88 -3.20 9.54
C ARG A 93 22.22 -1.76 9.93
N GLY A 94 22.06 -0.79 9.03
CA GLY A 94 22.42 0.61 9.27
C GLY A 94 23.92 0.89 9.30
N GLN A 95 24.76 -0.07 8.88
CA GLN A 95 26.22 0.07 8.81
C GLN A 95 26.62 0.79 7.52
N TYR A 96 26.11 2.01 7.33
CA TYR A 96 26.16 2.69 6.04
C TYR A 96 27.57 3.06 5.56
N LYS A 97 28.51 3.34 6.47
CA LYS A 97 29.92 3.55 6.09
C LYS A 97 30.56 2.29 5.54
N THR A 98 30.33 1.15 6.20
CA THR A 98 30.78 -0.16 5.72
C THR A 98 30.11 -0.51 4.39
N ALA A 99 28.80 -0.27 4.25
CA ALA A 99 28.10 -0.44 2.99
C ALA A 99 28.72 0.41 1.87
N PHE A 100 29.08 1.65 2.16
CA PHE A 100 29.74 2.56 1.23
C PHE A 100 31.10 2.05 0.75
N GLU A 101 31.95 1.60 1.68
CA GLU A 101 33.29 1.07 1.36
C GLU A 101 33.18 -0.20 0.49
N LEU A 102 32.33 -1.15 0.90
CA LEU A 102 32.10 -2.39 0.16
C LEU A 102 31.49 -2.12 -1.22
N ALA A 103 30.52 -1.20 -1.31
CA ALA A 103 29.89 -0.82 -2.57
C ALA A 103 30.90 -0.13 -3.50
N THR A 104 31.78 0.71 -2.97
CA THR A 104 32.84 1.39 -3.75
C THR A 104 33.77 0.37 -4.40
N ALA A 105 34.25 -0.61 -3.64
CA ALA A 105 35.14 -1.65 -4.17
C ALA A 105 34.45 -2.47 -5.27
N ARG A 106 33.19 -2.88 -5.08
CA ARG A 106 32.43 -3.65 -6.09
C ARG A 106 32.06 -2.81 -7.31
N ALA A 107 31.71 -1.54 -7.13
CA ALA A 107 31.43 -0.63 -8.24
C ALA A 107 32.66 -0.40 -9.12
N GLN A 108 33.86 -0.32 -8.53
CA GLN A 108 35.13 -0.26 -9.28
C GLN A 108 35.38 -1.53 -10.09
N ALA A 109 34.91 -2.69 -9.61
CA ALA A 109 34.94 -3.96 -10.33
C ALA A 109 33.82 -4.11 -11.38
N GLY A 110 32.99 -3.08 -11.59
CA GLY A 110 31.95 -3.07 -12.63
C GLY A 110 30.59 -3.64 -12.19
N ASP A 111 30.37 -3.84 -10.88
CA ASP A 111 29.10 -4.36 -10.36
C ASP A 111 27.96 -3.31 -10.41
N PRO A 112 26.92 -3.51 -11.23
CA PRO A 112 25.84 -2.53 -11.37
C PRO A 112 25.02 -2.34 -10.09
N LYS A 113 24.79 -3.39 -9.30
CA LYS A 113 24.03 -3.30 -8.05
C LYS A 113 24.77 -2.49 -7.00
N ALA A 114 26.10 -2.63 -6.95
CA ALA A 114 26.93 -1.82 -6.07
C ALA A 114 26.95 -0.34 -6.50
N MET A 115 26.96 -0.06 -7.81
CA MET A 115 26.79 1.30 -8.32
C MET A 115 25.42 1.88 -7.94
N THR A 116 24.33 1.10 -8.04
CA THR A 116 23.00 1.51 -7.58
C THR A 116 23.01 1.84 -6.08
N MET A 117 23.61 0.98 -5.26
CA MET A 117 23.75 1.24 -3.81
C MET A 117 24.52 2.51 -3.51
N LEU A 118 25.63 2.80 -4.23
CA LEU A 118 26.34 4.07 -4.06
C LEU A 118 25.43 5.27 -4.34
N GLY A 119 24.62 5.20 -5.39
CA GLY A 119 23.61 6.20 -5.69
C GLY A 119 22.61 6.38 -4.54
N GLU A 120 22.16 5.30 -3.91
CA GLU A 120 21.24 5.34 -2.76
C GLU A 120 21.86 5.98 -1.52
N LEU A 121 23.11 5.62 -1.20
CA LEU A 121 23.84 6.18 -0.08
C LEU A 121 24.06 7.69 -0.24
N TYR A 122 24.43 8.13 -1.44
CA TYR A 122 24.58 9.56 -1.76
C TYR A 122 23.26 10.33 -1.78
N SER A 123 22.18 9.76 -2.32
CA SER A 123 20.90 10.48 -2.45
C SER A 123 20.18 10.69 -1.11
N ASN A 124 20.37 9.77 -0.17
CA ASN A 124 19.67 9.75 1.12
C ASN A 124 20.53 10.15 2.32
N ALA A 125 21.79 10.55 2.09
CA ALA A 125 22.71 10.94 3.16
C ALA A 125 23.04 9.82 4.18
N MET A 126 23.05 8.57 3.73
CA MET A 126 23.26 7.41 4.59
C MET A 126 24.75 7.13 4.75
N GLY A 127 25.32 7.46 5.91
CA GLY A 127 26.75 7.26 6.22
C GLY A 127 27.71 8.22 5.49
N ILE A 128 27.21 8.97 4.51
CA ILE A 128 27.95 9.96 3.71
C ILE A 128 27.09 11.22 3.51
N ARG A 129 27.74 12.37 3.23
CA ARG A 129 27.03 13.61 2.92
C ARG A 129 26.20 13.45 1.66
N ARG A 130 24.96 13.96 1.70
CA ARG A 130 24.06 13.97 0.54
C ARG A 130 24.67 14.68 -0.66
N ASP A 131 24.64 14.03 -1.80
CA ASP A 131 25.11 14.58 -3.08
C ASP A 131 24.29 13.98 -4.23
N TYR A 132 23.30 14.73 -4.71
CA TYR A 132 22.42 14.25 -5.78
C TYR A 132 23.11 14.17 -7.14
N ALA A 133 24.15 14.98 -7.39
CA ALA A 133 24.88 14.93 -8.65
C ALA A 133 25.69 13.63 -8.73
N LYS A 134 26.41 13.29 -7.66
CA LYS A 134 27.10 11.99 -7.56
C LYS A 134 26.13 10.82 -7.59
N ALA A 135 24.98 10.93 -6.94
CA ALA A 135 23.96 9.90 -7.02
C ALA A 135 23.52 9.66 -8.46
N ALA A 136 23.22 10.73 -9.21
CA ALA A 136 22.83 10.64 -10.61
C ALA A 136 23.95 10.03 -11.48
N GLU A 137 25.21 10.36 -11.24
CA GLU A 137 26.35 9.75 -11.93
C GLU A 137 26.42 8.23 -11.70
N TRP A 138 26.29 7.78 -10.45
CA TRP A 138 26.33 6.35 -10.13
C TRP A 138 25.12 5.60 -10.67
N TYR A 139 23.92 6.15 -10.53
CA TYR A 139 22.72 5.56 -11.12
C TYR A 139 22.81 5.49 -12.64
N LYS A 140 23.36 6.52 -13.30
CA LYS A 140 23.55 6.49 -14.75
C LYS A 140 24.49 5.35 -15.16
N ARG A 141 25.63 5.19 -14.48
CA ARG A 141 26.56 4.08 -14.76
C ARG A 141 25.92 2.70 -14.58
N ALA A 142 25.15 2.53 -13.51
CA ALA A 142 24.41 1.30 -13.25
C ALA A 142 23.31 1.05 -14.31
N ALA A 143 22.56 2.09 -14.68
CA ALA A 143 21.53 2.03 -15.70
C ALA A 143 22.11 1.70 -17.09
N ASP A 144 23.25 2.29 -17.46
CA ASP A 144 23.98 1.99 -18.69
C ASP A 144 24.48 0.54 -18.70
N ALA A 145 24.73 -0.04 -17.52
CA ALA A 145 25.06 -1.46 -17.34
C ALA A 145 23.83 -2.38 -17.20
N GLY A 146 22.61 -1.87 -17.39
CA GLY A 146 21.37 -2.64 -17.41
C GLY A 146 20.67 -2.81 -16.06
N ASP A 147 21.08 -2.10 -15.02
CA ASP A 147 20.43 -2.18 -13.71
C ASP A 147 19.09 -1.44 -13.71
N ARG A 148 17.99 -2.20 -13.57
CA ARG A 148 16.63 -1.67 -13.63
C ARG A 148 16.27 -0.77 -12.44
N GLU A 149 16.84 -1.03 -11.27
CA GLU A 149 16.59 -0.24 -10.05
C GLU A 149 17.24 1.14 -10.21
N ALA A 150 18.46 1.20 -10.73
CA ALA A 150 19.14 2.45 -11.07
C ALA A 150 18.44 3.23 -12.18
N MET A 151 17.92 2.57 -13.22
CA MET A 151 17.11 3.24 -14.24
C MET A 151 15.91 3.95 -13.60
N PHE A 152 15.20 3.27 -12.70
CA PHE A 152 14.09 3.88 -11.96
C PHE A 152 14.55 5.02 -11.05
N ALA A 153 15.62 4.82 -10.27
CA ALA A 153 16.15 5.83 -9.35
C ALA A 153 16.62 7.10 -10.10
N LEU A 154 17.30 6.92 -11.24
CA LEU A 154 17.70 8.02 -12.11
C LEU A 154 16.47 8.74 -12.69
N ALA A 155 15.43 8.01 -13.12
CA ALA A 155 14.18 8.62 -13.57
C ALA A 155 13.57 9.52 -12.49
N MET A 156 13.58 9.08 -11.23
CA MET A 156 13.07 9.88 -10.10
C MET A 156 13.92 11.13 -9.81
N LEU A 157 15.24 11.08 -10.01
CA LEU A 157 16.09 12.27 -9.94
C LEU A 157 15.76 13.27 -11.05
N ARG A 158 15.60 12.78 -12.29
CA ARG A 158 15.27 13.60 -13.47
C ARG A 158 13.91 14.26 -13.36
N ILE A 159 12.88 13.55 -12.89
CA ILE A 159 11.54 14.12 -12.77
C ILE A 159 11.45 15.17 -11.65
N SER A 160 12.26 15.03 -10.59
CA SER A 160 12.29 15.95 -9.45
C SER A 160 13.28 17.10 -9.60
N GLY A 161 14.15 17.09 -10.61
CA GLY A 161 15.22 18.08 -10.77
C GLY A 161 16.26 18.01 -9.66
N ARG A 162 16.41 16.84 -9.01
CA ARG A 162 17.44 16.62 -7.99
C ARG A 162 18.70 16.12 -8.68
N GLY A 163 19.82 16.81 -8.48
CA GLY A 163 21.10 16.42 -9.12
C GLY A 163 21.24 16.87 -10.58
N GLY A 164 20.38 17.77 -11.04
CA GLY A 164 20.41 18.35 -12.39
C GLY A 164 19.09 19.07 -12.72
N PRO A 165 18.95 19.65 -13.92
CA PRO A 165 17.67 20.21 -14.36
C PRO A 165 16.60 19.12 -14.47
N VAL A 166 15.32 19.53 -14.37
CA VAL A 166 14.18 18.63 -14.60
C VAL A 166 14.20 18.17 -16.06
N ASP A 167 14.14 16.85 -16.27
CA ASP A 167 13.94 16.25 -17.59
C ASP A 167 12.89 15.13 -17.50
N LYS A 168 11.63 15.51 -17.76
CA LYS A 168 10.51 14.55 -17.74
C LYS A 168 10.58 13.54 -18.89
N SER A 169 11.16 13.92 -20.03
CA SER A 169 11.25 13.06 -21.21
C SER A 169 12.25 11.92 -20.98
N GLU A 170 13.43 12.25 -20.46
CA GLU A 170 14.43 11.26 -20.05
C GLU A 170 13.87 10.37 -18.92
N ALA A 171 13.20 10.95 -17.92
CA ALA A 171 12.59 10.19 -16.83
C ALA A 171 11.60 9.14 -17.33
N VAL A 172 10.70 9.50 -18.25
CA VAL A 172 9.75 8.55 -18.84
C VAL A 172 10.47 7.42 -19.58
N LYS A 173 11.51 7.72 -20.37
CA LYS A 173 12.26 6.70 -21.12
C LYS A 173 12.96 5.71 -20.21
N LEU A 174 13.62 6.22 -19.16
CA LEU A 174 14.27 5.40 -18.14
C LEU A 174 13.25 4.53 -17.39
N MET A 175 12.11 5.11 -17.01
CA MET A 175 11.05 4.39 -16.31
C MET A 175 10.41 3.31 -17.18
N ALA A 176 10.16 3.57 -18.46
CA ALA A 176 9.69 2.57 -19.41
C ALA A 176 10.71 1.44 -19.63
N SER A 177 12.01 1.76 -19.65
CA SER A 177 13.08 0.77 -19.77
C SER A 177 13.17 -0.10 -18.51
N ALA A 178 13.13 0.50 -17.32
CA ALA A 178 13.09 -0.20 -16.04
C ALA A 178 11.85 -1.10 -15.93
N ALA A 179 10.67 -0.59 -16.30
CA ALA A 179 9.44 -1.36 -16.35
C ALA A 179 9.57 -2.54 -17.31
N LYS A 180 10.12 -2.37 -18.51
CA LYS A 180 10.35 -3.47 -19.45
C LYS A 180 11.27 -4.57 -18.88
N LEU A 181 12.22 -4.20 -18.01
CA LEU A 181 13.09 -5.13 -17.27
C LEU A 181 12.45 -5.69 -15.99
N GLY A 182 11.16 -5.46 -15.79
CA GLY A 182 10.40 -6.00 -14.67
C GLY A 182 10.55 -5.24 -13.36
N GLU A 183 10.96 -3.96 -13.37
CA GLU A 183 11.01 -3.13 -12.17
C GLU A 183 9.60 -2.70 -11.75
N PRO A 184 9.03 -3.20 -10.63
CA PRO A 184 7.63 -3.00 -10.30
C PRO A 184 7.30 -1.54 -10.00
N LYS A 185 8.22 -0.83 -9.32
CA LYS A 185 8.02 0.59 -8.99
C LYS A 185 8.00 1.45 -10.25
N ALA A 186 8.83 1.12 -11.24
CA ALA A 186 8.83 1.81 -12.52
C ALA A 186 7.54 1.57 -13.31
N ALA A 187 7.07 0.31 -13.38
CA ALA A 187 5.80 0.00 -14.04
C ALA A 187 4.63 0.72 -13.37
N TYR A 188 4.56 0.73 -12.04
CA TYR A 188 3.53 1.44 -11.29
C TYR A 188 3.55 2.95 -11.53
N ASN A 189 4.72 3.60 -11.40
CA ASN A 189 4.81 5.05 -11.62
C ASN A 189 4.52 5.43 -13.08
N LEU A 190 4.94 4.61 -14.05
CA LEU A 190 4.60 4.84 -15.45
C LEU A 190 3.09 4.71 -15.70
N ALA A 191 2.42 3.78 -15.02
CA ALA A 191 0.97 3.66 -15.06
C ALA A 191 0.29 4.94 -14.56
N LEU A 192 0.78 5.52 -13.46
CA LEU A 192 0.26 6.78 -12.93
C LEU A 192 0.43 7.95 -13.92
N LEU A 193 1.56 8.01 -14.63
CA LEU A 193 1.77 9.04 -15.67
C LEU A 193 0.80 8.89 -16.85
N TYR A 194 0.44 7.66 -17.24
CA TYR A 194 -0.61 7.44 -18.24
C TYR A 194 -2.00 7.76 -17.71
N LEU A 195 -2.24 7.62 -16.40
CA LEU A 195 -3.53 7.92 -15.79
C LEU A 195 -3.74 9.44 -15.63
N ASP A 196 -2.68 10.19 -15.27
CA ASP A 196 -2.75 11.63 -15.05
C ASP A 196 -2.95 12.44 -16.34
N GLY A 197 -2.47 11.94 -17.48
CA GLY A 197 -2.61 12.58 -18.78
C GLY A 197 -1.79 13.87 -18.98
N GLN A 198 -0.96 14.27 -18.01
CA GLN A 198 -0.20 15.51 -18.01
C GLN A 198 1.17 15.35 -18.65
N THR A 199 1.86 14.24 -18.34
CA THR A 199 3.21 13.97 -18.87
C THR A 199 3.16 13.10 -20.12
N LEU A 200 2.21 12.18 -20.17
CA LEU A 200 1.92 11.32 -21.31
C LEU A 200 0.46 11.51 -21.71
N PRO A 201 0.11 11.34 -23.00
CA PRO A 201 -1.30 11.25 -23.38
C PRO A 201 -2.01 10.21 -22.54
N GLN A 202 -3.19 10.56 -22.03
CA GLN A 202 -3.92 9.68 -21.13
C GLN A 202 -4.24 8.35 -21.80
N ASP A 203 -3.88 7.23 -21.16
CA ASP A 203 -4.20 5.90 -21.64
C ASP A 203 -4.49 4.95 -20.45
N VAL A 204 -5.78 4.83 -20.16
CA VAL A 204 -6.27 4.01 -19.04
C VAL A 204 -6.02 2.52 -19.25
N LYS A 205 -6.08 2.04 -20.51
CA LYS A 205 -5.80 0.62 -20.81
C LYS A 205 -4.34 0.30 -20.59
N ARG A 206 -3.44 1.17 -21.08
CA ARG A 206 -2.01 1.03 -20.87
C ARG A 206 -1.63 1.12 -19.39
N SER A 207 -2.26 2.05 -18.65
CA SER A 207 -2.14 2.11 -17.19
C SER A 207 -2.52 0.77 -16.55
N ALA A 208 -3.64 0.17 -16.93
CA ALA A 208 -4.09 -1.11 -16.36
C ALA A 208 -3.11 -2.27 -16.63
N GLU A 209 -2.49 -2.31 -17.81
CA GLU A 209 -1.47 -3.31 -18.17
C GLU A 209 -0.23 -3.18 -17.28
N LEU A 210 0.27 -1.95 -17.10
CA LEU A 210 1.43 -1.66 -16.26
C LEU A 210 1.14 -1.91 -14.77
N LEU A 211 -0.06 -1.56 -14.30
CA LEU A 211 -0.51 -1.90 -12.95
C LEU A 211 -0.55 -3.41 -12.75
N ARG A 212 -1.03 -4.18 -13.73
CA ARG A 212 -0.99 -5.65 -13.69
C ARG A 212 0.43 -6.17 -13.58
N GLN A 213 1.34 -5.66 -14.41
CA GLN A 213 2.74 -6.06 -14.34
C GLN A 213 3.35 -5.80 -12.95
N ALA A 214 3.13 -4.62 -12.37
CA ALA A 214 3.63 -4.29 -11.03
C ALA A 214 2.94 -5.11 -9.92
N ALA A 215 1.64 -5.38 -10.05
CA ALA A 215 0.86 -6.16 -9.09
C ALA A 215 1.26 -7.65 -9.08
N ASP A 216 1.50 -8.23 -10.26
CA ASP A 216 1.98 -9.60 -10.43
C ASP A 216 3.39 -9.78 -9.84
N ALA A 217 4.19 -8.71 -9.82
CA ALA A 217 5.49 -8.66 -9.15
C ALA A 217 5.41 -8.38 -7.64
N GLY A 218 4.20 -8.31 -7.07
CA GLY A 218 3.99 -8.20 -5.62
C GLY A 218 3.96 -6.78 -5.05
N LEU A 219 3.95 -5.73 -5.89
CA LEU A 219 3.88 -4.36 -5.40
C LEU A 219 2.47 -4.05 -4.85
N ALA A 220 2.37 -3.85 -3.54
CA ALA A 220 1.09 -3.70 -2.83
C ALA A 220 0.26 -2.51 -3.33
N GLU A 221 0.91 -1.38 -3.65
CA GLU A 221 0.27 -0.19 -4.20
C GLU A 221 -0.33 -0.45 -5.59
N ALA A 222 0.36 -1.24 -6.41
CA ALA A 222 -0.15 -1.64 -7.72
C ALA A 222 -1.30 -2.65 -7.60
N GLN A 223 -1.21 -3.60 -6.66
CA GLN A 223 -2.30 -4.52 -6.36
C GLN A 223 -3.56 -3.76 -5.93
N TYR A 224 -3.44 -2.79 -5.03
CA TYR A 224 -4.55 -1.95 -4.59
C TYR A 224 -5.13 -1.10 -5.74
N ALA A 225 -4.29 -0.45 -6.54
CA ALA A 225 -4.74 0.34 -7.68
C ALA A 225 -5.45 -0.51 -8.74
N LEU A 226 -4.90 -1.68 -9.08
CA LEU A 226 -5.50 -2.60 -10.03
C LEU A 226 -6.81 -3.21 -9.49
N ALA A 227 -6.89 -3.45 -8.18
CA ALA A 227 -8.14 -3.87 -7.57
C ALA A 227 -9.24 -2.84 -7.76
N THR A 228 -8.91 -1.55 -7.66
CA THR A 228 -9.84 -0.45 -7.93
C THR A 228 -10.29 -0.46 -9.39
N PHE A 229 -9.36 -0.67 -10.33
CA PHE A 229 -9.67 -0.81 -11.76
C PHE A 229 -10.66 -1.96 -12.02
N TYR A 230 -10.45 -3.13 -11.41
CA TYR A 230 -11.39 -4.26 -11.52
C TYR A 230 -12.72 -4.01 -10.80
N LYS A 231 -12.73 -3.30 -9.67
CA LYS A 231 -13.95 -2.94 -8.93
C LYS A 231 -14.85 -2.02 -9.76
N GLU A 232 -14.26 -1.07 -10.48
CA GLU A 232 -14.96 -0.03 -11.22
C GLU A 232 -15.18 -0.38 -12.70
N GLY A 233 -14.39 -1.29 -13.26
CA GLY A 233 -14.36 -1.55 -14.71
C GLY A 233 -13.55 -0.51 -15.49
N THR A 234 -12.57 0.13 -14.84
CA THR A 234 -11.74 1.19 -15.40
C THR A 234 -10.57 0.58 -16.16
N GLY A 235 -10.52 0.72 -17.49
CA GLY A 235 -9.45 0.14 -18.33
C GLY A 235 -9.44 -1.39 -18.44
N VAL A 236 -10.25 -2.09 -17.63
CA VAL A 236 -10.42 -3.55 -17.61
C VAL A 236 -11.91 -3.87 -17.42
N PRO A 237 -12.39 -5.05 -17.85
CA PRO A 237 -13.74 -5.50 -17.49
C PRO A 237 -13.90 -5.59 -15.97
N LYS A 238 -15.06 -5.14 -15.47
CA LYS A 238 -15.39 -5.22 -14.05
C LYS A 238 -15.36 -6.67 -13.57
N ASP A 239 -14.59 -6.95 -12.52
CA ASP A 239 -14.40 -8.28 -11.95
C ASP A 239 -14.21 -8.16 -10.43
N PRO A 240 -15.29 -8.22 -9.63
CA PRO A 240 -15.20 -8.05 -8.19
C PRO A 240 -14.40 -9.17 -7.49
N GLU A 241 -14.33 -10.38 -8.06
CA GLU A 241 -13.53 -11.47 -7.48
C GLU A 241 -12.04 -11.22 -7.64
N ARG A 242 -11.61 -10.77 -8.84
CA ARG A 242 -10.21 -10.35 -9.04
C ARG A 242 -9.85 -9.15 -8.17
N ALA A 243 -10.75 -8.17 -8.07
CA ALA A 243 -10.54 -7.02 -7.21
C ALA A 243 -10.27 -7.46 -5.76
N VAL A 244 -11.10 -8.34 -5.21
CA VAL A 244 -10.92 -8.81 -3.82
C VAL A 244 -9.65 -9.64 -3.64
N ARG A 245 -9.29 -10.50 -4.60
CA ARG A 245 -8.02 -11.24 -4.51
C ARG A 245 -6.81 -10.31 -4.46
N LEU A 246 -6.82 -9.23 -5.23
CA LEU A 246 -5.76 -8.21 -5.22
C LEU A 246 -5.78 -7.38 -3.92
N LEU A 247 -6.96 -7.00 -3.41
CA LEU A 247 -7.08 -6.33 -2.11
C LEU A 247 -6.55 -7.21 -0.97
N GLN A 248 -6.84 -8.51 -1.01
CA GLN A 248 -6.31 -9.47 -0.04
C GLN A 248 -4.77 -9.53 -0.12
N ALA A 249 -4.19 -9.62 -1.31
CA ALA A 249 -2.74 -9.64 -1.50
C ALA A 249 -2.09 -8.35 -0.96
N ALA A 250 -2.63 -7.18 -1.29
CA ALA A 250 -2.13 -5.90 -0.81
C ALA A 250 -2.30 -5.75 0.72
N SER A 251 -3.41 -6.25 1.28
CA SER A 251 -3.67 -6.29 2.72
C SER A 251 -2.68 -7.18 3.48
N LEU A 252 -2.24 -8.29 2.88
CA LEU A 252 -1.19 -9.16 3.45
C LEU A 252 0.19 -8.50 3.42
N ALA A 253 0.39 -7.52 2.53
CA ALA A 253 1.58 -6.67 2.47
C ALA A 253 1.41 -5.36 3.28
N ASP A 254 0.50 -5.34 4.25
CA ASP A 254 0.24 -4.22 5.17
C ASP A 254 -0.19 -2.90 4.49
N ASN A 255 -0.74 -2.96 3.27
CA ASN A 255 -1.37 -1.80 2.65
C ASN A 255 -2.69 -1.49 3.36
N VAL A 256 -2.70 -0.45 4.19
CA VAL A 256 -3.82 -0.10 5.08
C VAL A 256 -5.11 0.22 4.31
N ASP A 257 -5.02 0.87 3.15
CA ASP A 257 -6.21 1.15 2.33
C ASP A 257 -6.82 -0.13 1.77
N ALA A 258 -5.97 -1.08 1.34
CA ALA A 258 -6.40 -2.41 0.93
C ALA A 258 -6.98 -3.23 2.08
N GLU A 259 -6.43 -3.14 3.29
CA GLU A 259 -7.01 -3.77 4.49
C GLU A 259 -8.46 -3.31 4.71
N VAL A 260 -8.70 -2.01 4.61
CA VAL A 260 -10.04 -1.43 4.78
C VAL A 260 -11.00 -1.88 3.68
N GLU A 261 -10.60 -1.78 2.42
CA GLU A 261 -11.44 -2.17 1.28
C GLU A 261 -11.70 -3.69 1.25
N TYR A 262 -10.70 -4.50 1.62
CA TYR A 262 -10.89 -5.95 1.75
C TYR A 262 -11.86 -6.29 2.88
N ALA A 263 -11.76 -5.61 4.03
CA ALA A 263 -12.70 -5.78 5.12
C ALA A 263 -14.13 -5.44 4.67
N ILE A 264 -14.33 -4.34 3.94
CA ILE A 264 -15.65 -3.96 3.40
C ILE A 264 -16.18 -5.04 2.45
N ALA A 265 -15.34 -5.55 1.55
CA ALA A 265 -15.73 -6.60 0.61
C ALA A 265 -16.17 -7.89 1.33
N MET A 266 -15.40 -8.35 2.33
CA MET A 266 -15.76 -9.49 3.18
C MET A 266 -17.02 -9.24 4.00
N PHE A 267 -17.19 -8.03 4.53
CA PHE A 267 -18.36 -7.66 5.33
C PHE A 267 -19.65 -7.74 4.50
N ASN A 268 -19.58 -7.31 3.24
CA ASN A 268 -20.71 -7.28 2.30
C ASN A 268 -20.88 -8.59 1.50
N GLY A 269 -19.85 -9.43 1.43
CA GLY A 269 -19.84 -10.60 0.53
C GLY A 269 -19.70 -10.23 -0.95
N THR A 270 -19.03 -9.12 -1.26
CA THR A 270 -18.84 -8.67 -2.65
C THR A 270 -17.55 -9.25 -3.20
N GLY A 271 -17.60 -10.10 -4.22
CA GLY A 271 -16.40 -10.74 -4.80
C GLY A 271 -15.72 -11.78 -3.89
N THR A 272 -16.33 -12.10 -2.75
CA THR A 272 -15.86 -13.09 -1.77
C THR A 272 -17.04 -13.54 -0.90
N PRO A 273 -17.02 -14.74 -0.30
CA PRO A 273 -18.02 -15.12 0.69
C PRO A 273 -18.10 -14.13 1.84
N LYS A 274 -19.33 -13.84 2.30
CA LYS A 274 -19.57 -12.92 3.41
C LYS A 274 -18.95 -13.47 4.70
N ASN A 275 -18.09 -12.68 5.35
CA ASN A 275 -17.47 -12.99 6.64
C ASN A 275 -17.29 -11.72 7.47
N GLN A 276 -18.35 -11.36 8.21
CA GLN A 276 -18.36 -10.13 9.01
C GLN A 276 -17.38 -10.19 10.20
N PRO A 277 -17.24 -11.29 10.97
CA PRO A 277 -16.24 -11.34 12.04
C PRO A 277 -14.81 -11.13 11.57
N ALA A 278 -14.42 -11.74 10.44
CA ALA A 278 -13.09 -11.51 9.86
C ALA A 278 -12.90 -10.07 9.39
N ALA A 279 -13.92 -9.46 8.78
CA ALA A 279 -13.91 -8.05 8.41
C ALA A 279 -13.70 -7.13 9.62
N VAL A 280 -14.42 -7.37 10.73
CA VAL A 280 -14.25 -6.58 11.97
C VAL A 280 -12.84 -6.73 12.52
N ALA A 281 -12.25 -7.93 12.50
CA ALA A 281 -10.87 -8.14 12.94
C ALA A 281 -9.87 -7.33 12.09
N LEU A 282 -10.08 -7.28 10.77
CA LEU A 282 -9.25 -6.49 9.87
C LEU A 282 -9.44 -4.98 10.07
N LEU A 283 -10.67 -4.50 10.28
CA LEU A 283 -10.94 -3.10 10.66
C LEU A 283 -10.26 -2.72 11.98
N ARG A 284 -10.22 -3.63 12.97
CA ARG A 284 -9.46 -3.43 14.22
C ARG A 284 -7.95 -3.29 13.94
N LYS A 285 -7.38 -4.05 13.01
CA LYS A 285 -5.97 -3.93 12.59
C LYS A 285 -5.71 -2.57 11.95
N ALA A 286 -6.45 -2.22 10.90
CA ALA A 286 -6.30 -0.94 10.18
C ALA A 286 -6.55 0.29 11.07
N SER A 287 -7.47 0.19 12.03
CA SER A 287 -7.71 1.25 13.01
C SER A 287 -6.50 1.53 13.90
N ARG A 288 -5.77 0.48 14.30
CA ARG A 288 -4.54 0.59 15.09
C ARG A 288 -3.37 1.16 14.28
N GLN A 289 -3.31 0.86 12.98
CA GLN A 289 -2.36 1.49 12.06
C GLN A 289 -2.69 2.97 11.77
N GLY A 290 -3.85 3.46 12.25
CA GLY A 290 -4.20 4.88 12.21
C GLY A 290 -5.15 5.27 11.08
N SER A 291 -5.74 4.32 10.34
CA SER A 291 -6.74 4.64 9.32
C SER A 291 -8.01 5.20 9.97
N ALA A 292 -8.27 6.49 9.79
CA ALA A 292 -9.48 7.14 10.28
C ALA A 292 -10.76 6.57 9.62
N ILE A 293 -10.65 6.10 8.38
CA ILE A 293 -11.75 5.40 7.68
C ILE A 293 -12.05 4.08 8.39
N ALA A 294 -11.01 3.30 8.72
CA ALA A 294 -11.18 2.06 9.47
C ALA A 294 -11.80 2.30 10.85
N GLN A 295 -11.38 3.37 11.52
CA GLN A 295 -11.85 3.74 12.86
C GLN A 295 -13.35 4.06 12.88
N ASN A 296 -13.85 4.85 11.93
CA ASN A 296 -15.30 5.10 11.83
C ASN A 296 -16.08 3.85 11.45
N ARG A 297 -15.56 3.03 10.53
CA ARG A 297 -16.23 1.76 10.17
C ARG A 297 -16.27 0.79 11.35
N LEU A 298 -15.18 0.72 12.11
CA LEU A 298 -15.09 -0.05 13.33
C LEU A 298 -16.07 0.49 14.39
N ALA A 299 -16.16 1.81 14.55
CA ALA A 299 -17.13 2.43 15.43
C ALA A 299 -18.55 2.00 15.07
N TRP A 300 -18.93 2.11 13.79
CA TRP A 300 -20.25 1.71 13.32
C TRP A 300 -20.58 0.24 13.62
N VAL A 301 -19.66 -0.70 13.36
CA VAL A 301 -19.93 -2.13 13.63
C VAL A 301 -20.00 -2.44 15.12
N LEU A 302 -19.25 -1.73 15.96
CA LEU A 302 -19.27 -1.92 17.41
C LEU A 302 -20.54 -1.35 18.05
N ILE A 303 -20.99 -0.17 17.65
CA ILE A 303 -22.21 0.43 18.23
C ILE A 303 -23.48 -0.34 17.84
N ASN A 304 -23.46 -1.01 16.68
CA ASN A 304 -24.57 -1.80 16.16
C ASN A 304 -24.44 -3.31 16.43
N GLY A 305 -23.30 -3.79 16.93
CA GLY A 305 -23.06 -5.21 17.19
C GLY A 305 -23.12 -6.09 15.93
N VAL A 306 -22.68 -5.58 14.77
CA VAL A 306 -22.76 -6.31 13.50
C VAL A 306 -21.45 -7.04 13.21
N GLY A 307 -21.48 -8.37 13.20
CA GLY A 307 -20.28 -9.19 13.04
C GLY A 307 -19.37 -9.23 14.27
N THR A 308 -19.80 -8.64 15.38
CA THR A 308 -19.11 -8.57 16.67
C THR A 308 -20.15 -8.36 17.77
N THR A 309 -19.76 -8.53 19.04
CA THR A 309 -20.58 -8.07 20.17
C THR A 309 -20.66 -6.54 20.17
N MET A 310 -21.83 -6.01 20.55
CA MET A 310 -22.03 -4.57 20.67
C MET A 310 -21.14 -3.99 21.79
N ASP A 311 -20.45 -2.90 21.49
CA ASP A 311 -19.62 -2.13 22.44
C ASP A 311 -19.68 -0.65 22.06
N LYS A 312 -20.61 0.09 22.69
CA LYS A 312 -20.79 1.51 22.40
C LYS A 312 -19.66 2.38 22.92
N VAL A 313 -18.95 1.95 23.98
CA VAL A 313 -17.83 2.69 24.57
C VAL A 313 -16.61 2.58 23.67
N GLU A 314 -16.26 1.37 23.24
CA GLU A 314 -15.17 1.17 22.27
C GLU A 314 -15.53 1.80 20.92
N GLY A 315 -16.79 1.69 20.49
CA GLY A 315 -17.27 2.32 19.28
C GLY A 315 -17.13 3.85 19.30
N PHE A 316 -17.60 4.50 20.37
CA PHE A 316 -17.48 5.95 20.49
C PHE A 316 -16.03 6.41 20.61
N LYS A 317 -15.17 5.67 21.32
CA LYS A 317 -13.73 5.93 21.34
C LYS A 317 -13.14 6.00 19.93
N TRP A 318 -13.39 4.99 19.09
CA TRP A 318 -12.83 4.98 17.73
C TRP A 318 -13.40 6.10 16.86
N HIS A 319 -14.68 6.43 17.02
CA HIS A 319 -15.28 7.58 16.35
C HIS A 319 -14.61 8.91 16.74
N LEU A 320 -14.34 9.14 18.03
CA LEU A 320 -13.64 10.34 18.51
C LEU A 320 -12.22 10.46 17.94
N VAL A 321 -11.49 9.33 17.86
CA VAL A 321 -10.15 9.31 17.25
C VAL A 321 -10.22 9.69 15.77
N ALA A 322 -11.16 9.11 15.01
CA ALA A 322 -11.36 9.43 13.60
C ALA A 322 -11.77 10.90 13.39
N LYS A 323 -12.66 11.41 14.24
CA LYS A 323 -13.14 12.80 14.23
C LYS A 323 -12.01 13.79 14.47
N THR A 324 -11.09 13.48 15.39
CA THR A 324 -9.90 14.30 15.65
C THR A 324 -8.95 14.32 14.44
N ALA A 325 -8.92 13.24 13.65
CA ALA A 325 -8.20 13.18 12.38
C ALA A 325 -8.96 13.83 11.20
N GLY A 326 -10.03 14.60 11.46
CA GLY A 326 -10.82 15.29 10.44
C GLY A 326 -11.82 14.41 9.69
N LYS A 327 -12.03 13.16 10.13
CA LYS A 327 -13.03 12.26 9.57
C LYS A 327 -14.19 12.08 10.56
N GLY A 328 -14.88 13.18 10.88
CA GLY A 328 -16.14 13.11 11.62
C GLY A 328 -17.23 12.41 10.80
N ASP A 329 -18.24 11.88 11.48
CA ASP A 329 -19.39 11.19 10.90
C ASP A 329 -20.65 11.62 11.68
N PRO A 330 -21.48 12.51 11.10
CA PRO A 330 -22.67 13.04 11.78
C PRO A 330 -23.69 11.97 12.17
N GLU A 331 -23.75 10.84 11.46
CA GLU A 331 -24.67 9.76 11.79
C GLU A 331 -24.19 9.00 13.04
N LEU A 332 -22.88 8.80 13.18
CA LEU A 332 -22.31 8.25 14.42
C LEU A 332 -22.49 9.22 15.60
N ASP A 333 -22.31 10.54 15.38
CA ASP A 333 -22.58 11.56 16.40
C ASP A 333 -24.04 11.47 16.89
N LYS A 334 -24.99 11.32 15.96
CA LYS A 334 -26.42 11.15 16.27
C LYS A 334 -26.69 9.87 17.05
N GLN A 335 -26.18 8.72 16.59
CA GLN A 335 -26.40 7.42 17.23
C GLN A 335 -25.82 7.34 18.65
N LEU A 336 -24.82 8.18 18.95
CA LEU A 336 -24.13 8.23 20.24
C LEU A 336 -24.54 9.43 21.11
N SER A 337 -25.53 10.22 20.66
CA SER A 337 -26.04 11.38 21.40
C SER A 337 -26.63 11.00 22.77
N ASP A 338 -27.33 9.87 22.84
CA ASP A 338 -27.95 9.35 24.07
C ASP A 338 -27.03 8.43 24.89
N LEU A 339 -25.73 8.36 24.58
CA LEU A 339 -24.79 7.56 25.37
C LEU A 339 -24.71 8.10 26.82
N PRO A 340 -24.87 7.24 27.85
CA PRO A 340 -24.81 7.67 29.24
C PRO A 340 -23.51 8.43 29.56
N ALA A 341 -23.59 9.42 30.44
CA ALA A 341 -22.45 10.30 30.75
C ALA A 341 -21.20 9.54 31.24
N GLU A 342 -21.40 8.48 32.03
CA GLU A 342 -20.31 7.62 32.52
C GLU A 342 -19.59 6.91 31.36
N ASP A 343 -20.35 6.35 30.42
CA ASP A 343 -19.82 5.63 29.26
C ASP A 343 -19.15 6.57 28.25
N ARG A 344 -19.71 7.76 28.08
CA ARG A 344 -19.10 8.88 27.33
C ARG A 344 -17.74 9.23 27.92
N ALA A 345 -17.64 9.43 29.24
CA ALA A 345 -16.38 9.76 29.90
C ALA A 345 -15.33 8.65 29.74
N LYS A 346 -15.73 7.36 29.82
CA LYS A 346 -14.84 6.22 29.57
C LYS A 346 -14.28 6.25 28.14
N ALA A 347 -15.14 6.45 27.15
CA ALA A 347 -14.74 6.50 25.74
C ALA A 347 -13.80 7.67 25.45
N GLU A 348 -14.11 8.86 25.97
CA GLU A 348 -13.28 10.06 25.85
C GLU A 348 -11.89 9.88 26.49
N ALA A 349 -11.84 9.31 27.70
CA ALA A 349 -10.57 8.99 28.37
C ALA A 349 -9.74 7.99 27.54
N ALA A 350 -10.38 6.96 26.99
CA ALA A 350 -9.72 5.98 26.13
C ALA A 350 -9.22 6.59 24.81
N ALA A 351 -9.98 7.51 24.21
CA ALA A 351 -9.59 8.22 23.00
C ALA A 351 -8.42 9.17 23.27
N LYS A 352 -8.46 9.93 24.38
CA LYS A 352 -7.37 10.80 24.82
C LYS A 352 -6.07 10.02 25.05
N LYS A 353 -6.15 8.87 25.73
CA LYS A 353 -5.00 7.98 25.93
C LYS A 353 -4.42 7.48 24.59
N TRP A 354 -5.28 7.14 23.64
CA TRP A 354 -4.84 6.71 22.31
C TRP A 354 -4.12 7.82 21.55
N LEU A 355 -4.69 9.03 21.54
CA LEU A 355 -4.13 10.19 20.85
C LEU A 355 -2.83 10.71 21.49
N GLY A 356 -2.70 10.60 22.82
CA GLY A 356 -1.48 11.01 23.54
C GLY A 356 -0.32 10.00 23.48
N ASN A 357 -0.57 8.77 23.01
CA ASN A 357 0.45 7.73 22.84
C ASN A 357 1.06 7.69 21.42
N LYS A 358 0.72 8.66 20.55
CA LYS A 358 1.18 8.74 19.17
C LYS A 358 2.29 9.76 18.97
#